data_AF-A0A7X4Z8G7-F1
#
_entry.id   AF-A0A7X4Z8G7-F1
#
_cell.length_a   1.000
_cell.length_b   1.000
_cell.length_c   1.000
_cell.angle_alpha   90.00
_cell.angle_beta   90.00
_cell.angle_gamma   90.00
#
_symmetry.space_group_name_H-M   'P 1'
#
loop_
_entity.id
_entity.type
_entity.pdbx_description
1 polymer ?
#
loop_
_entity_poly.entity_id
_entity_poly.type
_entity_poly.pdbx_seq_one_letter_code
_entity_poly.pdbx_strand_id
1 'polypeptide(L)'
;MKCKSYHHGDLRHSLIEMGIKLIKQEGEEALSLRKVAAKCGVSNAAPYAHFKNKDEFLIAIQQHIIELFTASLEKAFEEYEDTNLLLPMLGKTYVMFFYRNPFYYDFLFSRKNISIKLSLDHSNNRDNTPLAILQKAAISIFHRAELPEKMIQDKIIAMWALVHGLAAIITMPNVEYDDNWELRIEEIIKSISIPYV
;
A
#
# COMPACT_ATOMS: atom_id res chain seq x y z
N MET A 1 1.81 -9.64 -37.47
CA MET A 1 1.88 -9.97 -36.02
C MET A 1 3.13 -9.30 -35.46
N LYS A 2 3.01 -8.30 -34.59
CA LYS A 2 4.18 -7.65 -33.95
C LYS A 2 4.42 -8.32 -32.60
N CYS A 3 5.54 -9.03 -32.46
CA CYS A 3 6.06 -9.46 -31.16
C CYS A 3 6.32 -8.20 -30.33
N LYS A 4 5.52 -8.00 -29.27
CA LYS A 4 5.79 -6.95 -28.29
C LYS A 4 7.13 -7.28 -27.62
N SER A 5 8.01 -6.29 -27.62
CA SER A 5 9.32 -6.27 -26.98
C SER A 5 9.27 -6.96 -25.61
N TYR A 6 9.87 -8.15 -25.56
CA TYR A 6 10.22 -8.83 -24.34
C TYR A 6 11.20 -7.93 -23.59
N HIS A 7 10.79 -7.39 -22.44
CA HIS A 7 11.71 -6.69 -21.53
C HIS A 7 12.62 -7.73 -20.88
N HIS A 8 13.65 -8.17 -21.62
CA HIS A 8 14.62 -9.17 -21.17
C HIS A 8 15.44 -8.75 -19.94
N GLY A 9 15.28 -7.53 -19.42
CA GLY A 9 16.06 -7.00 -18.30
C GLY A 9 15.59 -7.45 -16.92
N ASP A 10 14.31 -7.78 -16.72
CA ASP A 10 13.81 -8.19 -15.41
C ASP A 10 12.67 -9.23 -15.52
N LEU A 11 13.06 -10.49 -15.73
CA LEU A 11 12.13 -11.62 -15.72
C LEU A 11 11.42 -11.73 -14.36
N ARG A 12 12.11 -11.46 -13.24
CA ARG A 12 11.52 -11.53 -11.90
C ARG A 12 10.35 -10.57 -11.76
N HIS A 13 10.55 -9.31 -12.16
CA HIS A 13 9.49 -8.30 -12.16
C HIS A 13 8.34 -8.67 -13.11
N SER A 14 8.65 -9.13 -14.32
CA SER A 14 7.63 -9.58 -15.29
C SER A 14 6.76 -10.72 -14.75
N LEU A 15 7.38 -11.67 -14.04
CA LEU A 15 6.66 -12.75 -13.35
C LEU A 15 5.74 -12.20 -12.26
N ILE A 16 6.23 -11.28 -11.41
CA ILE A 16 5.45 -10.64 -10.34
C ILE A 16 4.23 -9.91 -10.90
N GLU A 17 4.42 -9.05 -11.90
CA GLU A 17 3.30 -8.32 -12.53
C GLU A 17 2.26 -9.27 -13.14
N MET A 18 2.72 -10.35 -13.77
CA MET A 18 1.81 -11.35 -14.33
C MET A 18 1.09 -12.14 -13.23
N GLY A 19 1.77 -12.44 -12.12
CA GLY A 19 1.16 -13.03 -10.93
C GLY A 19 0.03 -12.17 -10.39
N ILE A 20 0.26 -10.87 -10.22
CA ILE A 20 -0.76 -9.90 -9.81
C ILE A 20 -1.97 -9.92 -10.74
N LYS A 21 -1.74 -9.89 -12.06
CA LYS A 21 -2.82 -9.94 -13.06
C LYS A 21 -3.63 -11.23 -12.95
N LEU A 22 -2.97 -12.37 -12.77
CA LEU A 22 -3.64 -13.66 -12.62
C LEU A 22 -4.47 -13.73 -11.33
N ILE A 23 -3.94 -13.28 -10.20
CA ILE A 23 -4.69 -13.30 -8.93
C ILE A 23 -5.92 -12.40 -9.05
N LYS A 24 -5.77 -11.20 -9.63
CA LYS A 24 -6.90 -10.28 -9.85
C LYS A 24 -8.01 -10.88 -10.73
N GLN A 25 -7.64 -11.71 -11.71
CA GLN A 25 -8.60 -12.27 -12.69
C GLN A 25 -9.21 -13.60 -12.25
N GLU A 26 -8.44 -14.45 -11.58
CA GLU A 26 -8.76 -15.86 -11.37
C GLU A 26 -8.67 -16.31 -9.90
N GLY A 27 -8.29 -15.39 -9.00
CA GLY A 27 -8.07 -15.70 -7.58
C GLY A 27 -6.71 -16.33 -7.28
N GLU A 28 -6.33 -16.29 -6.00
CA GLU A 28 -5.03 -16.78 -5.52
C GLU A 28 -4.88 -18.30 -5.66
N GLU A 29 -5.97 -19.04 -5.52
CA GLU A 29 -5.99 -20.49 -5.66
C GLU A 29 -5.56 -20.96 -7.07
N ALA A 30 -5.93 -20.20 -8.10
CA ALA A 30 -5.59 -20.49 -9.49
C ALA A 30 -4.13 -20.16 -9.86
N LEU A 31 -3.36 -19.57 -8.95
CA LEU A 31 -1.98 -19.16 -9.19
C LEU A 31 -1.01 -20.35 -9.11
N SER A 32 -0.20 -20.52 -10.16
CA SER A 32 0.97 -21.40 -10.15
C SER A 32 2.12 -20.81 -10.97
N LEU A 33 3.36 -21.10 -10.57
CA LEU A 33 4.56 -20.62 -11.27
C LEU A 33 4.57 -21.03 -12.75
N ARG A 34 4.10 -22.24 -13.08
CA ARG A 34 4.00 -22.72 -14.47
C ARG A 34 3.00 -21.92 -15.29
N LYS A 35 1.84 -21.59 -14.73
CA LYS A 35 0.82 -20.77 -15.41
C LYS A 35 1.34 -19.36 -15.68
N VAL A 36 2.03 -18.77 -14.71
CA VAL A 36 2.69 -17.46 -14.86
C VAL A 36 3.76 -17.53 -15.96
N ALA A 37 4.63 -18.56 -15.94
CA ALA A 37 5.65 -18.77 -16.98
C ALA A 37 5.04 -18.81 -18.39
N ALA A 38 3.98 -19.62 -18.56
CA ALA A 38 3.29 -19.77 -19.83
C ALA A 38 2.68 -18.44 -20.31
N LYS A 39 2.07 -17.66 -19.40
CA LYS A 39 1.53 -16.33 -19.72
C LYS A 39 2.60 -15.29 -20.04
N CYS A 40 3.78 -15.41 -19.43
CA CYS A 40 4.93 -14.59 -19.79
C CYS A 40 5.55 -15.03 -21.11
N GLY A 41 5.40 -16.30 -21.54
CA GLY A 41 6.03 -16.86 -22.74
C GLY A 41 7.43 -17.43 -22.51
N VAL A 42 7.78 -17.72 -21.25
CA VAL A 42 9.06 -18.35 -20.86
C VAL A 42 8.87 -19.84 -20.59
N SER A 43 9.98 -20.58 -20.47
CA SER A 43 9.93 -22.00 -20.10
C SER A 43 9.34 -22.20 -18.70
N ASN A 44 8.68 -23.35 -18.47
CA ASN A 44 8.13 -23.70 -17.16
C ASN A 44 9.17 -23.75 -16.03
N ALA A 45 10.46 -23.92 -16.37
CA ALA A 45 11.56 -23.94 -15.41
C ALA A 45 12.05 -22.54 -15.04
N ALA A 46 11.82 -21.52 -15.88
CA ALA A 46 12.38 -20.19 -15.70
C ALA A 46 11.99 -19.49 -14.37
N PRO A 47 10.74 -19.57 -13.88
CA PRO A 47 10.40 -18.92 -12.60
C PRO A 47 11.13 -19.52 -11.39
N TYR A 48 11.52 -20.80 -11.45
CA TYR A 48 12.18 -21.48 -10.35
C TYR A 48 13.60 -20.98 -10.08
N ALA A 49 14.20 -20.23 -11.01
CA ALA A 49 15.44 -19.50 -10.78
C ALA A 49 15.27 -18.29 -9.84
N HIS A 50 14.02 -17.82 -9.66
CA HIS A 50 13.70 -16.63 -8.86
C HIS A 50 12.84 -16.95 -7.63
N PHE A 51 12.02 -18.00 -7.69
CA PHE A 51 11.08 -18.37 -6.64
C PHE A 51 11.08 -19.89 -6.46
N LYS A 52 11.43 -20.39 -5.28
CA LYS A 52 11.49 -21.83 -4.99
C LYS A 52 10.11 -22.48 -5.04
N ASN A 53 9.08 -21.75 -4.63
CA ASN A 53 7.71 -22.25 -4.55
C ASN A 53 6.67 -21.11 -4.69
N LYS A 54 5.37 -21.48 -4.63
CA LYS A 54 4.24 -20.54 -4.71
C LYS A 54 4.29 -19.52 -3.56
N ASP A 55 4.66 -19.94 -2.35
CA ASP A 55 4.66 -19.07 -1.17
C ASP A 55 5.71 -17.96 -1.28
N GLU A 56 6.93 -18.30 -1.71
CA GLU A 56 7.99 -17.31 -1.96
C GLU A 56 7.59 -16.33 -3.06
N PHE A 57 6.87 -16.81 -4.08
CA PHE A 57 6.34 -15.94 -5.13
C PHE A 57 5.23 -15.01 -4.62
N LEU A 58 4.34 -15.49 -3.75
CA LEU A 58 3.31 -14.66 -3.12
C LEU A 58 3.92 -13.60 -2.18
N ILE A 59 4.98 -13.94 -1.43
CA ILE A 59 5.74 -12.98 -0.63
C ILE A 59 6.38 -11.91 -1.52
N ALA A 60 6.95 -12.31 -2.66
CA ALA A 60 7.52 -11.35 -3.61
C ALA A 60 6.46 -10.41 -4.22
N ILE A 61 5.25 -10.92 -4.52
CA ILE A 61 4.11 -10.10 -4.94
C ILE A 61 3.69 -9.14 -3.83
N GLN A 62 3.56 -9.63 -2.59
CA GLN A 62 3.22 -8.81 -1.43
C GLN A 62 4.21 -7.66 -1.24
N GLN A 63 5.51 -7.98 -1.27
CA GLN A 63 6.58 -7.01 -1.16
C GLN A 63 6.51 -5.96 -2.28
N HIS A 64 6.27 -6.38 -3.52
CA HIS A 64 6.13 -5.45 -4.63
C HIS A 64 4.93 -4.51 -4.49
N ILE A 65 3.78 -4.99 -4.00
CA ILE A 65 2.62 -4.13 -3.74
C ILE A 65 2.92 -3.14 -2.61
N ILE A 66 3.61 -3.57 -1.56
CA ILE A 66 4.05 -2.69 -0.47
C ILE A 66 5.02 -1.63 -0.98
N GLU A 67 5.95 -1.98 -1.87
CA GLU A 67 6.88 -1.02 -2.49
C GLU A 67 6.15 0.05 -3.31
N LEU A 68 5.19 -0.35 -4.16
CA LEU A 68 4.35 0.58 -4.91
C LEU A 68 3.55 1.50 -3.97
N PHE A 69 3.05 0.93 -2.88
CA PHE A 69 2.26 1.66 -1.90
C PHE A 69 3.12 2.67 -1.13
N THR A 70 4.26 2.24 -0.58
CA THR A 70 5.26 3.08 0.07
C THR A 70 5.70 4.21 -0.85
N ALA A 71 6.08 3.92 -2.09
CA ALA A 71 6.53 4.93 -3.05
C ALA A 71 5.46 6.01 -3.32
N SER A 72 4.17 5.62 -3.34
CA SER A 72 3.08 6.59 -3.48
C SER A 72 2.98 7.55 -2.29
N LEU A 73 3.19 7.04 -1.08
CA LEU A 73 3.18 7.84 0.15
C LEU A 73 4.43 8.70 0.28
N GLU A 74 5.61 8.20 -0.12
CA GLU A 74 6.85 8.98 -0.15
C GLU A 74 6.71 10.17 -1.10
N LYS A 75 6.17 9.95 -2.30
CA LYS A 75 5.90 11.04 -3.24
C LYS A 75 4.96 12.09 -2.65
N ALA A 76 3.88 11.67 -1.99
CA ALA A 76 2.97 12.59 -1.31
C ALA A 76 3.64 13.29 -0.11
N PHE A 77 4.56 12.62 0.59
CA PHE A 77 5.34 13.27 1.64
C PHE A 77 6.19 14.39 1.05
N GLU A 78 7.01 14.09 0.03
CA GLU A 78 7.91 15.05 -0.61
C GLU A 78 7.16 16.24 -1.23
N GLU A 79 5.98 16.02 -1.81
CA GLU A 79 5.19 17.09 -2.44
C GLU A 79 4.59 18.07 -1.41
N TYR A 80 4.29 17.60 -0.20
CA TYR A 80 3.51 18.36 0.79
C TYR A 80 4.25 18.65 2.11
N GLU A 81 5.53 18.25 2.26
CA GLU A 81 6.25 18.25 3.55
C GLU A 81 6.26 19.61 4.27
N ASP A 82 6.30 20.71 3.52
CA ASP A 82 6.31 22.08 4.03
C ASP A 82 4.92 22.74 4.10
N THR A 83 3.86 21.96 3.92
CA THR A 83 2.48 22.48 3.88
C THR A 83 1.64 21.96 5.04
N ASN A 84 0.57 22.68 5.39
CA ASN A 84 -0.45 22.19 6.31
C ASN A 84 -1.32 21.05 5.72
N LEU A 85 -1.08 20.66 4.45
CA LEU A 85 -1.80 19.61 3.76
C LEU A 85 -1.11 18.24 3.85
N LEU A 86 0.09 18.14 4.45
CA LEU A 86 0.86 16.89 4.51
C LEU A 86 0.05 15.70 5.03
N LEU A 87 -0.55 15.80 6.23
CA LEU A 87 -1.32 14.68 6.80
C LEU A 87 -2.59 14.36 6.01
N PRO A 88 -3.43 15.37 5.62
CA PRO A 88 -4.57 15.10 4.74
C PRO A 88 -4.19 14.42 3.42
N MET A 89 -3.10 14.83 2.78
CA MET A 89 -2.68 14.30 1.47
C MET A 89 -2.04 12.92 1.58
N LEU A 90 -1.33 12.62 2.67
CA LEU A 90 -0.91 11.24 2.98
C LEU A 90 -2.12 10.33 3.17
N GLY A 91 -3.12 10.77 3.94
CA GLY A 91 -4.35 9.99 4.14
C GLY A 91 -5.12 9.79 2.84
N LYS A 92 -5.25 10.82 2.00
CA LYS A 92 -5.89 10.73 0.69
C LYS A 92 -5.16 9.71 -0.19
N THR A 93 -3.83 9.81 -0.24
CA THR A 93 -2.99 8.90 -1.03
C THR A 93 -3.15 7.46 -0.57
N TYR A 94 -3.19 7.24 0.75
CA TYR A 94 -3.47 5.94 1.35
C TYR A 94 -4.77 5.34 0.80
N VAL A 95 -5.89 6.03 0.98
CA VAL A 95 -7.21 5.51 0.62
C VAL A 95 -7.33 5.33 -0.89
N MET A 96 -6.83 6.30 -1.66
CA MET A 96 -6.90 6.30 -3.11
C MET A 96 -6.05 5.20 -3.77
N PHE A 97 -4.95 4.78 -3.14
CA PHE A 97 -4.14 3.66 -3.63
C PHE A 97 -4.96 2.37 -3.67
N PHE A 98 -5.69 2.08 -2.59
CA PHE A 98 -6.54 0.89 -2.49
C PHE A 98 -7.87 1.04 -3.24
N TYR A 99 -8.45 2.23 -3.28
CA TYR A 99 -9.62 2.50 -4.13
C TYR A 99 -9.38 2.15 -5.60
N ARG A 100 -8.21 2.54 -6.14
CA ARG A 100 -7.85 2.26 -7.53
C ARG A 100 -7.43 0.81 -7.74
N ASN A 101 -7.06 0.11 -6.67
CA ASN A 101 -6.62 -1.28 -6.70
C ASN A 101 -7.25 -2.09 -5.56
N PRO A 102 -8.59 -2.32 -5.55
CA PRO A 102 -9.27 -2.92 -4.40
C PRO A 102 -8.71 -4.28 -3.99
N PHE A 103 -8.35 -5.10 -4.98
CA PHE A 103 -7.70 -6.39 -4.77
C PHE A 103 -6.41 -6.31 -3.93
N TYR A 104 -5.64 -5.21 -4.01
CA TYR A 104 -4.42 -5.06 -3.21
C TYR A 104 -4.73 -4.99 -1.72
N TYR A 105 -5.86 -4.39 -1.34
CA TYR A 105 -6.26 -4.29 0.06
C TYR A 105 -6.49 -5.69 0.64
N ASP A 106 -7.36 -6.46 -0.02
CA ASP A 106 -7.68 -7.84 0.38
C ASP A 106 -6.43 -8.72 0.38
N PHE A 107 -5.59 -8.60 -0.66
CA PHE A 107 -4.38 -9.41 -0.80
C PHE A 107 -3.34 -9.15 0.28
N LEU A 108 -3.16 -7.89 0.70
CA LEU A 108 -2.23 -7.56 1.77
C LEU A 108 -2.81 -7.96 3.12
N PHE A 109 -3.99 -7.44 3.48
CA PHE A 109 -4.47 -7.48 4.87
C PHE A 109 -5.18 -8.78 5.26
N SER A 110 -5.45 -9.69 4.33
CA SER A 110 -5.88 -11.07 4.66
C SER A 110 -4.74 -11.97 5.12
N ARG A 111 -3.48 -11.57 4.93
CA ARG A 111 -2.30 -12.39 5.26
C ARG A 111 -1.88 -12.21 6.72
N LYS A 112 -1.62 -13.32 7.41
CA LYS A 112 -1.19 -13.35 8.83
C LYS A 112 0.25 -12.86 9.07
N ASN A 113 1.02 -12.61 8.02
CA ASN A 113 2.43 -12.24 8.12
C ASN A 113 2.67 -10.72 8.14
N ILE A 114 1.62 -9.89 7.99
CA ILE A 114 1.74 -8.45 8.18
C ILE A 114 1.86 -8.15 9.67
N SER A 115 2.95 -7.50 10.05
CA SER A 115 3.21 -7.05 11.41
C SER A 115 3.23 -5.52 11.45
N ILE A 116 2.37 -4.94 12.30
CA ILE A 116 2.26 -3.49 12.49
C ILE A 116 2.68 -3.17 13.91
N LYS A 117 3.69 -2.31 14.07
CA LYS A 117 4.13 -1.82 15.39
C LYS A 117 3.64 -0.39 15.58
N LEU A 118 2.66 -0.21 16.46
CA LEU A 118 2.05 1.09 16.78
C LEU A 118 2.78 1.86 17.90
N SER A 119 4.02 1.48 18.22
CA SER A 119 4.86 2.18 19.19
C SER A 119 5.61 3.34 18.54
N LEU A 120 5.85 4.42 19.30
CA LEU A 120 6.74 5.52 18.90
C LEU A 120 8.23 5.18 19.02
N ASP A 121 8.58 3.93 19.33
CA ASP A 121 9.98 3.55 19.56
C ASP A 121 10.83 3.74 18.29
N HIS A 122 11.64 4.80 18.30
CA HIS A 122 12.53 5.22 17.24
C HIS A 122 13.77 4.32 17.07
N SER A 123 14.00 3.39 18.00
CA SER A 123 15.29 2.67 18.08
C SER A 123 15.57 1.73 16.91
N ASN A 124 14.60 1.43 16.03
CA ASN A 124 14.77 0.44 14.96
C ASN A 124 14.08 0.73 13.62
N ASN A 125 13.41 1.87 13.40
CA ASN A 125 12.75 2.12 12.11
C ASN A 125 13.74 2.67 11.07
N ARG A 126 14.60 1.79 10.55
CA ARG A 126 15.33 2.02 9.29
C ARG A 126 14.51 1.66 8.05
N ASP A 127 13.31 1.10 8.24
CA ASP A 127 12.45 0.64 7.16
C ASP A 127 11.45 1.75 6.77
N ASN A 128 11.42 2.14 5.49
CA ASN A 128 10.42 3.04 4.92
C ASN A 128 9.07 2.33 4.77
N THR A 129 8.46 1.96 5.89
CA THR A 129 7.10 1.39 5.89
C THR A 129 6.05 2.50 5.74
N PRO A 130 4.84 2.18 5.23
CA PRO A 130 3.73 3.14 5.17
C PRO A 130 3.41 3.81 6.51
N LEU A 131 3.49 3.06 7.61
CA LEU A 131 3.29 3.60 8.96
C LEU A 131 4.44 4.52 9.38
N ALA A 132 5.69 4.17 9.06
CA ALA A 132 6.86 5.00 9.39
C ALA A 132 6.79 6.37 8.70
N ILE A 133 6.26 6.44 7.47
CA ILE A 133 6.04 7.71 6.75
C ILE A 133 5.01 8.58 7.49
N LEU A 134 3.88 8.00 7.91
CA LEU A 134 2.88 8.71 8.73
C LEU A 134 3.48 9.17 10.06
N GLN A 135 4.24 8.31 10.75
CA GLN A 135 4.92 8.66 12.00
C GLN A 135 5.86 9.85 11.81
N LYS A 136 6.74 9.82 10.80
CA LYS A 136 7.65 10.92 10.47
C LYS A 136 6.90 12.23 10.25
N ALA A 137 5.83 12.21 9.44
CA ALA A 137 5.02 13.39 9.16
C ALA A 137 4.35 13.93 10.43
N ALA A 138 3.65 13.08 11.17
CA ALA A 138 2.89 13.44 12.36
C ALA A 138 3.81 14.00 13.46
N ILE A 139 4.95 13.35 13.71
CA ILE A 139 5.95 13.79 14.69
C ILE A 139 6.49 15.16 14.30
N SER A 140 6.87 15.36 13.04
CA SER A 140 7.38 16.67 12.58
C SER A 140 6.41 17.82 12.82
N ILE A 141 5.10 17.56 12.73
CA ILE A 141 4.06 18.58 12.91
C ILE A 141 3.70 18.75 14.39
N PHE A 142 3.45 17.65 15.10
CA PHE A 142 2.94 17.70 16.48
C PHE A 142 4.00 18.08 17.51
N HIS A 143 5.28 17.78 17.28
CA HIS A 143 6.34 18.32 18.14
C HIS A 143 6.48 19.83 18.01
N ARG A 144 6.29 20.41 16.81
CA ARG A 144 6.26 21.87 16.63
C ARG A 144 5.08 22.53 17.36
N ALA A 145 4.00 21.78 17.57
CA ALA A 145 2.85 22.18 18.37
C ALA A 145 3.00 21.83 19.87
N GLU A 146 4.18 21.36 20.31
CA GLU A 146 4.49 21.04 21.70
C GLU A 146 3.53 20.03 22.36
N LEU A 147 3.00 19.09 21.57
CA LEU A 147 2.10 18.06 22.09
C LEU A 147 2.87 17.00 22.91
N PRO A 148 2.30 16.48 24.01
CA PRO A 148 2.92 15.38 24.76
C PRO A 148 3.03 14.10 23.93
N GLU A 149 4.14 13.36 24.09
CA GLU A 149 4.46 12.12 23.35
C GLU A 149 3.28 11.12 23.27
N LYS A 150 2.62 10.89 24.41
CA LYS A 150 1.47 9.98 24.50
C LYS A 150 0.32 10.42 23.60
N MET A 151 0.07 11.73 23.55
CA MET A 151 -0.99 12.28 22.70
C MET A 151 -0.61 12.22 21.21
N ILE A 152 0.66 12.37 20.87
CA ILE A 152 1.18 12.14 19.51
C ILE A 152 0.93 10.68 19.10
N GLN A 153 1.25 9.73 19.98
CA GLN A 153 1.01 8.31 19.75
C GLN A 153 -0.47 8.01 19.50
N ASP A 154 -1.35 8.48 20.39
CA ASP A 154 -2.79 8.28 20.29
C ASP A 154 -3.34 8.85 18.98
N LYS A 155 -2.89 10.05 18.58
CA LYS A 155 -3.26 10.65 17.29
C LYS A 155 -2.78 9.83 16.10
N ILE A 156 -1.54 9.31 16.12
CA ILE A 156 -1.03 8.45 15.03
C ILE A 156 -1.86 7.17 14.90
N ILE A 157 -2.19 6.52 16.02
CA ILE A 157 -3.05 5.33 16.04
C ILE A 157 -4.42 5.66 15.44
N ALA A 158 -5.03 6.77 15.86
CA ALA A 158 -6.33 7.21 15.35
C ALA A 158 -6.30 7.51 13.85
N MET A 159 -5.28 8.24 13.37
CA MET A 159 -5.09 8.53 11.95
C MET A 159 -4.88 7.26 11.12
N TRP A 160 -4.08 6.32 11.63
CA TRP A 160 -3.85 5.03 10.98
C TRP A 160 -5.15 4.23 10.90
N ALA A 161 -5.87 4.09 12.01
CA ALA A 161 -7.15 3.38 12.06
C ALA A 161 -8.17 3.99 11.10
N LEU A 162 -8.22 5.31 11.01
CA LEU A 162 -9.11 6.03 10.10
C LEU A 162 -8.85 5.69 8.63
N VAL A 163 -7.60 5.84 8.16
CA VAL A 163 -7.29 5.59 6.75
C VAL A 163 -7.41 4.11 6.40
N HIS A 164 -7.10 3.22 7.35
CA HIS A 164 -7.39 1.79 7.22
C HIS A 164 -8.88 1.51 7.08
N GLY A 165 -9.71 2.09 7.96
CA GLY A 165 -11.15 1.89 7.93
C GLY A 165 -11.79 2.42 6.65
N LEU A 166 -11.39 3.61 6.20
CA LEU A 166 -11.84 4.17 4.92
C LEU A 166 -11.43 3.29 3.73
N ALA A 167 -10.17 2.83 3.71
CA ALA A 167 -9.70 1.91 2.67
C ALA A 167 -10.45 0.57 2.71
N ALA A 168 -10.74 0.02 3.89
CA ALA A 168 -11.51 -1.21 4.03
C ALA A 168 -12.93 -1.05 3.47
N ILE A 169 -13.61 0.03 3.84
CA ILE A 169 -15.00 0.31 3.43
C ILE A 169 -15.06 0.52 1.91
N ILE A 170 -14.18 1.35 1.37
CA ILE A 170 -14.24 1.72 -0.06
C ILE A 170 -13.90 0.56 -1.00
N THR A 171 -13.18 -0.45 -0.52
CA THR A 171 -12.87 -1.65 -1.31
C THR A 171 -13.92 -2.75 -1.19
N MET A 172 -14.92 -2.60 -0.32
CA MET A 172 -16.02 -3.58 -0.23
C MET A 172 -16.86 -3.57 -1.52
N PRO A 173 -17.23 -4.75 -2.04
CA PRO A 173 -17.93 -4.86 -3.33
C PRO A 173 -19.36 -4.29 -3.31
N ASN A 174 -19.97 -4.17 -2.13
CA ASN A 174 -21.38 -3.80 -1.96
C ASN A 174 -21.55 -2.46 -1.20
N VAL A 175 -20.50 -1.66 -1.10
CA VAL A 175 -20.61 -0.30 -0.54
C VAL A 175 -21.13 0.64 -1.63
N GLU A 176 -22.26 1.27 -1.35
CA GLU A 176 -22.85 2.32 -2.18
C GLU A 176 -22.55 3.69 -1.57
N TYR A 177 -22.20 4.64 -2.42
CA TYR A 177 -21.98 6.04 -2.05
C TYR A 177 -22.51 6.91 -3.18
N ASP A 178 -23.40 7.85 -2.84
CA ASP A 178 -24.11 8.67 -3.83
C ASP A 178 -23.20 9.68 -4.55
N ASP A 179 -22.06 10.02 -3.94
CA ASP A 179 -21.06 10.94 -4.49
C ASP A 179 -19.83 10.20 -5.07
N ASN A 180 -18.89 10.97 -5.62
CA ASN A 180 -17.63 10.45 -6.13
C ASN A 180 -16.53 10.44 -5.06
N TRP A 181 -16.06 9.26 -4.68
CA TRP A 181 -14.95 9.09 -3.73
C TRP A 181 -13.69 9.88 -4.09
N GLU A 182 -13.27 9.91 -5.35
CA GLU A 182 -12.06 10.64 -5.76
C GLU A 182 -12.17 12.15 -5.50
N LEU A 183 -13.39 12.71 -5.59
CA LEU A 183 -13.67 14.12 -5.35
C LEU A 183 -13.87 14.41 -3.86
N ARG A 184 -14.44 13.48 -3.11
CA ARG A 184 -14.86 13.71 -1.71
C ARG A 184 -13.84 13.29 -0.67
N ILE A 185 -12.95 12.34 -0.98
CA ILE A 185 -12.10 11.70 0.04
C ILE A 185 -11.20 12.70 0.80
N GLU A 186 -10.73 13.74 0.13
CA GLU A 186 -9.92 14.78 0.76
C GLU A 186 -10.71 15.55 1.81
N GLU A 187 -11.94 15.96 1.46
CA GLU A 187 -12.83 16.65 2.37
C GLU A 187 -13.28 15.75 3.53
N ILE A 188 -13.53 14.47 3.26
CA ILE A 188 -13.85 13.48 4.29
C ILE A 188 -12.71 13.39 5.30
N ILE A 189 -11.46 13.26 4.84
CA ILE A 189 -10.28 13.21 5.71
C ILE A 189 -10.09 14.53 6.46
N LYS A 190 -10.29 15.67 5.80
CA LYS A 190 -10.20 16.99 6.44
C LYS A 190 -11.27 17.21 7.50
N SER A 191 -12.49 16.67 7.34
CA SER A 191 -13.60 16.89 8.26
C SER A 191 -13.39 16.30 9.67
N ILE A 192 -12.54 15.29 9.75
CA ILE A 192 -12.16 14.58 10.98
C ILE A 192 -10.69 14.79 11.34
N SER A 193 -9.96 15.55 10.51
CA SER A 193 -8.59 15.96 10.82
C SER A 193 -8.64 16.72 12.12
N ILE A 194 -8.01 16.14 13.14
CA ILE A 194 -8.04 16.71 14.48
C ILE A 194 -7.40 18.09 14.39
N PRO A 195 -8.12 19.18 14.70
CA PRO A 195 -7.53 20.51 14.64
C PRO A 195 -6.24 20.51 15.46
N TYR A 196 -5.17 21.05 14.88
CA TYR A 196 -4.04 21.48 15.66
C TYR A 196 -4.57 22.62 16.53
N VAL A 197 -4.53 22.44 17.85
CA VAL A 197 -4.90 23.49 18.82
C VAL A 197 -3.98 24.68 18.59
#